data_AF-A0A7X7BJ14-F1
#
_entry.id   AF-A0A7X7BJ14-F1
#
_cell.length_a   1.000
_cell.length_b   1.000
_cell.length_c   1.000
_cell.angle_alpha   90.00
_cell.angle_beta   90.00
_cell.angle_gamma   90.00
#
_symmetry.space_group_name_H-M   'P 1'
#
loop_
_entity.id
_entity.type
_entity.pdbx_description
1 polymer ?
#
loop_
_entity_poly.entity_id
_entity_poly.type
_entity_poly.pdbx_seq_one_letter_code
_entity_poly.pdbx_strand_id
1 'polypeptide(L)'
;MNKDLTEIVFILDRSGSMTGLEKETISGYNSFLEKQKKLEKEAVVTTVLFDDEYEVIHNRVNIININPLTGKEYYTRGSTALLDAIGKTIKTIYSNHLSILYENRPGQVIFVIITDGYENASREFTYPQIRHMINERIEKDKWEFIFLGANMDAIKQASDLGIA
;
A
#
# COMPACT_ATOMS: atom_id res chain seq x y z
N MET A 1 5.83 21.49 0.95
CA MET A 1 5.98 20.15 0.34
C MET A 1 7.19 20.17 -0.57
N ASN A 2 7.99 19.11 -0.53
CA ASN A 2 9.14 18.88 -1.39
C ASN A 2 8.67 18.20 -2.69
N LYS A 3 8.66 18.95 -3.80
CA LYS A 3 8.14 18.46 -5.10
C LYS A 3 9.00 17.37 -5.74
N ASP A 4 10.22 17.20 -5.26
CA ASP A 4 11.19 16.23 -5.77
C ASP A 4 11.17 14.91 -4.98
N LEU A 5 10.38 14.85 -3.90
CA LEU A 5 10.20 13.66 -3.08
C LEU A 5 8.83 13.01 -3.32
N THR A 6 8.85 11.73 -3.70
CA THR A 6 7.69 10.85 -3.75
C THR A 6 7.72 9.85 -2.59
N GLU A 7 6.60 9.66 -1.90
CA GLU A 7 6.43 8.56 -0.95
C GLU A 7 5.54 7.47 -1.54
N ILE A 8 6.08 6.26 -1.64
CA ILE A 8 5.38 5.10 -2.17
C ILE A 8 5.04 4.17 -1.00
N VAL A 9 3.79 3.78 -0.89
CA VAL A 9 3.29 2.98 0.22
C VAL A 9 2.68 1.70 -0.34
N PHE A 10 3.37 0.58 -0.18
CA PHE A 10 2.85 -0.72 -0.55
C PHE A 10 2.09 -1.36 0.60
N ILE A 11 0.92 -1.89 0.31
CA ILE A 11 0.10 -2.71 1.20
C ILE A 11 -0.13 -4.03 0.47
N LEU A 12 0.66 -5.04 0.82
CA LEU A 12 0.67 -6.34 0.16
C LEU A 12 -0.06 -7.37 1.01
N ASP A 13 -1.12 -7.90 0.43
CA ASP A 13 -1.83 -9.05 0.96
C ASP A 13 -0.96 -10.28 0.85
N ARG A 14 -0.74 -10.97 1.96
CA ARG A 14 -0.09 -12.28 2.01
C ARG A 14 -0.99 -13.30 2.70
N SER A 15 -2.30 -13.06 2.70
CA SER A 15 -3.29 -13.97 3.27
C SER A 15 -3.32 -15.32 2.54
N GLY A 16 -3.99 -16.32 3.13
CA GLY A 16 -4.15 -17.61 2.49
C GLY A 16 -4.88 -17.57 1.14
N SER A 17 -5.71 -16.55 0.86
CA SER A 17 -6.41 -16.40 -0.42
C SER A 17 -5.45 -16.07 -1.57
N MET A 18 -4.31 -15.48 -1.26
CA MET A 18 -3.23 -15.19 -2.20
C MET A 18 -2.41 -16.43 -2.62
N THR A 19 -2.75 -17.63 -2.12
CA THR A 19 -2.04 -18.87 -2.47
C THR A 19 -2.08 -19.13 -3.97
N GLY A 20 -0.91 -19.33 -4.58
CA GLY A 20 -0.76 -19.48 -6.03
C GLY A 20 -0.65 -18.16 -6.79
N LEU A 21 -0.73 -17.01 -6.12
CA LEU A 21 -0.51 -15.67 -6.67
C LEU A 21 0.80 -15.02 -6.17
N GLU A 22 1.68 -15.79 -5.52
CA GLU A 22 2.88 -15.26 -4.89
C GLU A 22 3.86 -14.69 -5.91
N LYS A 23 4.04 -15.38 -7.03
CA LYS A 23 4.94 -14.95 -8.09
C LYS A 23 4.45 -13.68 -8.76
N GLU A 24 3.15 -13.58 -8.99
CA GLU A 24 2.46 -12.44 -9.57
C GLU A 24 2.59 -11.22 -8.64
N THR A 25 2.38 -11.42 -7.34
CA THR A 25 2.50 -10.37 -6.32
C THR A 25 3.92 -9.85 -6.20
N ILE A 26 4.90 -10.75 -6.08
CA ILE A 26 6.33 -10.42 -6.04
C ILE A 26 6.75 -9.69 -7.34
N SER A 27 6.32 -10.20 -8.50
CA SER A 27 6.61 -9.61 -9.80
C SER A 27 6.00 -8.21 -9.95
N GLY A 28 4.75 -8.03 -9.52
CA GLY A 28 4.06 -6.73 -9.53
C GLY A 28 4.76 -5.70 -8.67
N TYR A 29 5.10 -6.05 -7.43
CA TYR A 29 5.87 -5.21 -6.52
C TYR A 29 7.22 -4.80 -7.12
N ASN A 30 8.03 -5.79 -7.53
CA ASN A 30 9.37 -5.55 -8.06
C ASN A 30 9.35 -4.74 -9.36
N SER A 31 8.39 -5.02 -10.25
CA SER A 31 8.24 -4.28 -11.51
C SER A 31 7.86 -2.82 -11.25
N PHE A 32 7.01 -2.54 -10.26
CA PHE A 32 6.70 -1.17 -9.88
C PHE A 32 7.93 -0.48 -9.29
N LEU A 33 8.61 -1.13 -8.35
CA LEU A 33 9.81 -0.60 -7.71
C LEU A 33 10.89 -0.22 -8.75
N GLU A 34 11.18 -1.10 -9.69
CA GLU A 34 12.19 -0.86 -10.74
C GLU A 34 11.80 0.25 -11.71
N LYS A 35 10.51 0.45 -11.99
CA LYS A 35 10.04 1.61 -12.76
C LYS A 35 10.27 2.91 -12.00
N GLN A 36 9.96 2.93 -10.71
CA GLN A 36 10.12 4.12 -9.87
C GLN A 36 11.60 4.47 -9.65
N LYS A 37 12.49 3.48 -9.49
CA LYS A 37 13.95 3.69 -9.39
C LYS A 37 14.57 4.38 -10.62
N LYS A 38 13.91 4.31 -11.79
CA LYS A 38 14.39 4.95 -13.03
C LYS A 38 13.93 6.39 -13.19
N LEU A 39 13.03 6.86 -12.33
CA LEU A 39 12.62 8.26 -12.33
C LEU A 39 13.72 9.11 -11.68
N GLU A 40 13.87 10.35 -12.14
CA GLU A 40 14.88 11.29 -11.62
C GLU A 40 14.54 11.83 -10.22
N LYS A 41 13.31 11.59 -9.73
CA LYS A 41 12.83 12.05 -8.43
C LYS A 41 13.30 11.16 -7.29
N GLU A 42 13.52 11.76 -6.12
CA GLU A 42 13.77 11.00 -4.90
C GLU A 42 12.51 10.24 -4.50
N ALA A 43 12.67 8.99 -4.05
CA ALA A 43 11.56 8.22 -3.51
C ALA A 43 11.92 7.51 -2.21
N VAL A 44 10.99 7.55 -1.27
CA VAL A 44 11.01 6.72 -0.07
C VAL A 44 9.84 5.74 -0.13
N VAL A 45 10.06 4.53 0.37
CA VAL A 45 9.08 3.46 0.30
C VAL A 45 8.78 2.93 1.69
N THR A 46 7.49 2.78 1.96
CA THR A 46 6.96 1.97 3.06
C THR A 46 6.36 0.72 2.46
N THR A 47 6.65 -0.45 3.04
CA THR A 47 6.12 -1.73 2.58
C THR A 47 5.52 -2.46 3.77
N VAL A 48 4.23 -2.71 3.67
CA VAL A 48 3.42 -3.42 4.65
C VAL A 48 3.03 -4.76 4.06
N LEU A 49 3.26 -5.84 4.80
CA LEU A 49 2.69 -7.15 4.54
C LEU A 49 1.53 -7.36 5.51
N PHE A 50 0.39 -7.81 5.00
CA PHE A 50 -0.76 -8.07 5.86
C PHE A 50 -1.43 -9.40 5.56
N ASP A 51 -1.96 -9.99 6.62
CA ASP A 51 -2.90 -11.11 6.62
C ASP A 51 -3.92 -10.79 7.73
N ASP A 52 -4.06 -11.61 8.77
CA ASP A 52 -4.70 -11.21 10.03
C ASP A 52 -3.73 -10.49 10.99
N GLU A 53 -2.45 -10.44 10.64
CA GLU A 53 -1.40 -9.62 11.24
C GLU A 53 -0.98 -8.48 10.31
N TYR A 54 -0.34 -7.46 10.89
CA TYR A 54 0.17 -6.28 10.21
C TYR A 54 1.67 -6.16 10.43
N GLU A 55 2.47 -6.28 9.37
CA GLU A 55 3.93 -6.25 9.45
C GLU A 55 4.52 -5.17 8.52
N VAL A 56 5.39 -4.33 9.06
CA VAL A 56 6.10 -3.30 8.29
C VAL A 56 7.53 -3.76 8.04
N ILE A 57 7.84 -4.13 6.79
CA ILE A 57 9.18 -4.61 6.41
C ILE A 57 10.08 -3.48 5.88
N HIS A 58 9.48 -2.39 5.40
CA HIS A 58 10.19 -1.15 5.07
C HIS A 58 9.39 0.03 5.63
N ASN A 59 10.06 0.98 6.29
CA ASN A 59 9.44 2.21 6.79
C ASN A 59 10.22 3.42 6.25
N ARG A 60 9.66 4.10 5.25
CA ARG A 60 10.26 5.26 4.58
C ARG A 60 11.72 5.06 4.16
N VAL A 61 12.06 3.87 3.67
CA VAL A 61 13.42 3.55 3.23
C VAL A 61 13.63 4.15 1.84
N ASN A 62 14.80 4.75 1.59
CA ASN A 62 15.12 5.25 0.24
C ASN A 62 15.04 4.10 -0.77
N ILE A 63 14.33 4.33 -1.89
CA ILE A 63 14.04 3.31 -2.89
C ILE A 63 15.29 2.60 -3.42
N ILE A 64 16.43 3.28 -3.48
CA ILE A 64 17.69 2.70 -3.99
C ILE A 64 18.24 1.60 -3.06
N ASN A 65 17.88 1.64 -1.78
CA ASN A 65 18.34 0.70 -0.77
C ASN A 65 17.40 -0.51 -0.62
N ILE A 66 16.32 -0.56 -1.40
CA ILE A 66 15.34 -1.64 -1.33
C ILE A 66 15.72 -2.74 -2.30
N ASN A 67 15.99 -3.90 -1.71
CA ASN A 67 16.19 -5.14 -2.43
C ASN A 67 14.86 -5.64 -3.01
N PRO A 68 14.90 -6.33 -4.16
CA PRO A 68 13.71 -7.00 -4.68
C PRO A 68 13.11 -7.95 -3.64
N LEU A 69 11.79 -7.94 -3.55
CA LEU A 69 11.05 -8.89 -2.72
C LEU A 69 11.25 -10.30 -3.25
N THR A 70 11.46 -11.27 -2.36
CA THR A 70 11.60 -12.68 -2.72
C THR A 70 10.69 -13.56 -1.87
N GLY A 71 10.67 -14.87 -2.15
CA GLY A 71 9.95 -15.85 -1.34
C GLY A 71 10.46 -16.00 0.10
N LYS A 72 11.55 -15.33 0.48
CA LYS A 72 12.03 -15.27 1.86
C LYS A 72 11.24 -14.27 2.69
N GLU A 73 10.93 -13.12 2.09
CA GLU A 73 10.18 -12.04 2.74
C GLU A 73 8.67 -12.20 2.54
N TYR A 74 8.25 -12.70 1.38
CA TYR A 74 6.84 -12.86 1.02
C TYR A 74 6.45 -14.31 0.81
N TYR A 75 5.51 -14.77 1.63
CA TYR A 75 4.85 -16.07 1.54
C TYR A 75 3.46 -15.97 2.16
N THR A 76 2.54 -16.84 1.75
CA THR A 76 1.13 -16.77 2.13
C THR A 76 0.87 -17.46 3.47
N ARG A 77 -0.03 -16.88 4.28
CA ARG A 77 -0.48 -17.41 5.59
C ARG A 77 -1.76 -16.72 6.05
N GLY A 78 -2.41 -17.23 7.10
CA GLY A 78 -3.41 -16.45 7.83
C GLY A 78 -4.69 -16.11 7.04
N SER A 79 -5.45 -15.16 7.58
CA SER A 79 -6.70 -14.63 7.00
C SER A 79 -6.49 -13.24 6.39
N THR A 80 -7.53 -12.52 5.98
CA THR A 80 -7.38 -11.28 5.19
C THR A 80 -8.04 -10.10 5.91
N ALA A 81 -7.24 -9.27 6.58
CA ALA A 81 -7.68 -8.04 7.24
C ALA A 81 -7.31 -6.79 6.41
N LEU A 82 -7.83 -6.72 5.18
CA LEU A 82 -7.56 -5.68 4.18
C LEU A 82 -7.98 -4.29 4.67
N LEU A 83 -9.18 -4.14 5.23
CA LEU A 83 -9.66 -2.83 5.70
C LEU A 83 -8.80 -2.30 6.84
N ASP A 84 -8.42 -3.18 7.77
CA ASP A 84 -7.54 -2.81 8.88
C ASP A 84 -6.14 -2.44 8.39
N ALA A 85 -5.58 -3.17 7.42
CA ALA A 85 -4.29 -2.85 6.82
C ALA A 85 -4.31 -1.48 6.14
N ILE A 86 -5.35 -1.16 5.36
CA ILE A 86 -5.50 0.15 4.71
C ILE A 86 -5.65 1.25 5.75
N GLY A 87 -6.59 1.11 6.69
CA GLY A 87 -6.89 2.12 7.69
C GLY A 87 -5.70 2.45 8.58
N LYS A 88 -5.00 1.43 9.08
CA LYS A 88 -3.77 1.59 9.86
C LYS A 88 -2.69 2.32 9.08
N THR A 89 -2.47 1.93 7.82
CA THR A 89 -1.42 2.52 7.00
C THR A 89 -1.71 3.98 6.67
N ILE A 90 -2.94 4.34 6.29
CA ILE A 90 -3.34 5.74 6.06
C ILE A 90 -3.05 6.58 7.31
N LYS A 91 -3.46 6.11 8.49
CA LYS A 91 -3.23 6.83 9.76
C LYS A 91 -1.75 7.00 10.06
N THR A 92 -0.95 5.96 9.88
CA THR A 92 0.51 6.01 10.10
C THR A 92 1.18 7.02 9.19
N ILE A 93 0.91 6.96 7.88
CA ILE A 93 1.52 7.88 6.90
C ILE A 93 1.09 9.32 7.16
N TYR A 94 -0.20 9.54 7.45
CA TYR A 94 -0.69 10.87 7.79
C TYR A 94 -0.02 11.42 9.06
N SER A 95 0.10 10.60 10.11
CA SER A 95 0.80 11.01 11.34
C SER A 95 2.27 11.32 11.10
N ASN A 96 2.95 10.56 10.24
CA ASN A 96 4.34 10.82 9.87
C ASN A 96 4.46 12.20 9.21
N HIS A 97 3.54 12.56 8.31
CA HIS A 97 3.54 13.88 7.67
C HIS A 97 3.28 15.00 8.67
N LEU A 98 2.41 14.79 9.65
CA LEU A 98 2.19 15.77 10.73
C LEU A 98 3.43 15.97 11.61
N SER A 99 4.27 14.94 11.75
CA SER A 99 5.49 14.99 12.57
C SER A 99 6.69 15.68 11.91
N ILE A 100 6.59 16.02 10.62
CA ILE A 100 7.66 16.71 9.87
C ILE A 100 7.19 18.09 9.37
N LEU A 101 8.17 18.97 9.17
CA LEU A 101 7.95 20.31 8.63
C LEU A 101 7.27 20.25 7.25
N TYR A 102 6.39 21.22 6.97
CA TYR A 102 5.57 21.23 5.76
C TYR A 102 6.41 21.20 4.48
N GLU A 103 7.54 21.90 4.46
CA GLU A 103 8.53 21.91 3.38
C GLU A 103 9.13 20.53 3.09
N ASN A 104 9.27 19.67 4.12
CA ASN A 104 9.86 18.34 4.01
C ASN A 104 8.84 17.24 3.69
N ARG A 105 7.54 17.56 3.71
CA ARG A 105 6.49 16.60 3.32
C ARG A 105 6.64 16.22 1.84
N PRO A 106 6.43 14.94 1.46
CA PRO A 106 6.49 14.51 0.06
C PRO A 106 5.54 15.33 -0.82
N GLY A 107 5.99 15.66 -2.02
CA GLY A 107 5.22 16.35 -3.04
C GLY A 107 4.20 15.44 -3.70
N GLN A 108 4.44 14.13 -3.66
CA GLN A 108 3.57 13.10 -4.20
C GLN A 108 3.53 11.91 -3.22
N VAL A 109 2.34 11.32 -3.04
CA VAL A 109 2.13 10.17 -2.17
C VAL A 109 1.29 9.16 -2.95
N ILE A 110 1.81 7.95 -3.11
CA ILE A 110 1.19 6.89 -3.91
C ILE A 110 1.02 5.66 -3.03
N PHE A 111 -0.22 5.23 -2.84
CA PHE A 111 -0.56 3.96 -2.22
C PHE A 111 -0.73 2.90 -3.31
N VAL A 112 -0.08 1.75 -3.14
CA VAL A 112 -0.21 0.59 -4.01
C VAL A 112 -0.70 -0.58 -3.16
N ILE A 113 -1.95 -0.96 -3.36
CA ILE A 113 -2.62 -2.05 -2.65
C ILE A 113 -2.60 -3.26 -3.58
N ILE A 114 -2.02 -4.38 -3.14
CA ILE A 114 -1.99 -5.63 -3.90
C ILE A 114 -2.73 -6.70 -3.10
N THR A 115 -3.85 -7.20 -3.63
CA THR A 115 -4.73 -8.19 -2.97
C THR A 115 -5.64 -8.84 -3.99
N ASP A 116 -6.17 -10.01 -3.66
CA ASP A 116 -7.25 -10.67 -4.39
C ASP A 116 -8.65 -10.25 -3.89
N GLY A 117 -8.72 -9.33 -2.93
CA GLY A 117 -9.95 -8.69 -2.47
C GLY A 117 -10.75 -9.49 -1.44
N TYR A 118 -10.25 -10.62 -0.94
CA TYR A 118 -11.00 -11.52 -0.07
C TYR A 118 -11.05 -11.07 1.41
N GLU A 119 -11.69 -9.94 1.72
CA GLU A 119 -11.82 -9.44 3.10
C GLU A 119 -12.68 -10.35 4.02
N ASN A 120 -12.12 -10.80 5.14
CA ASN A 120 -12.82 -11.67 6.10
C ASN A 120 -12.38 -11.55 7.57
N ALA A 121 -11.39 -10.72 7.90
CA ALA A 121 -10.77 -10.70 9.23
C ALA A 121 -10.64 -9.31 9.88
N SER A 122 -10.93 -8.22 9.15
CA SER A 122 -10.87 -6.86 9.69
C SER A 122 -11.86 -6.63 10.83
N ARG A 123 -11.44 -5.87 11.85
CA ARG A 123 -12.22 -5.58 13.06
C ARG A 123 -12.23 -4.11 13.46
N GLU A 124 -11.29 -3.30 12.96
CA GLU A 124 -11.16 -1.90 13.34
C GLU A 124 -11.88 -0.96 12.37
N PHE A 125 -11.91 -1.29 11.08
CA PHE A 125 -12.47 -0.45 10.04
C PHE A 125 -13.51 -1.17 9.17
N THR A 126 -14.44 -0.38 8.65
CA THR A 126 -15.47 -0.82 7.70
C THR A 126 -15.24 -0.19 6.32
N TYR A 127 -15.82 -0.78 5.27
CA TYR A 127 -15.73 -0.24 3.91
C TYR A 127 -16.12 1.25 3.80
N PRO A 128 -17.24 1.72 4.37
CA PRO A 128 -17.59 3.15 4.33
C PRO A 128 -16.55 4.05 5.00
N GLN A 129 -15.94 3.60 6.10
CA GLN A 129 -14.89 4.36 6.80
C GLN A 129 -13.63 4.44 5.94
N ILE A 130 -13.18 3.32 5.37
CA ILE A 130 -11.99 3.33 4.50
C ILE A 130 -12.23 4.16 3.25
N ARG A 131 -13.38 4.02 2.60
CA ARG A 131 -13.77 4.85 1.46
C ARG A 131 -13.74 6.34 1.80
N HIS A 132 -14.28 6.72 2.96
CA HIS A 132 -14.24 8.10 3.43
C HIS A 132 -12.79 8.58 3.64
N MET A 133 -11.95 7.76 4.28
CA MET A 133 -10.55 8.09 4.53
C MET A 133 -9.78 8.28 3.21
N ILE A 134 -9.93 7.36 2.25
CA ILE A 134 -9.31 7.44 0.92
C ILE A 134 -9.74 8.71 0.21
N ASN A 135 -11.04 8.96 0.10
CA ASN A 135 -11.57 10.15 -0.57
C ASN A 135 -11.06 11.43 0.07
N GLU A 136 -11.02 11.49 1.41
CA GLU A 136 -10.48 12.66 2.11
C GLU A 136 -9.00 12.91 1.76
N ARG A 137 -8.17 11.86 1.70
CA ARG A 137 -6.75 11.97 1.33
C ARG A 137 -6.58 12.37 -0.15
N ILE A 138 -7.40 11.84 -1.05
CA ILE A 138 -7.42 12.23 -2.47
C ILE A 138 -7.78 13.71 -2.61
N GLU A 139 -8.85 14.16 -1.96
CA GLU A 139 -9.37 15.51 -2.12
C GLU A 139 -8.45 16.56 -1.49
N LYS A 140 -8.04 16.34 -0.23
CA LYS A 140 -7.31 17.32 0.57
C LYS A 140 -5.80 17.28 0.35
N ASP A 141 -5.23 16.08 0.26
CA ASP A 141 -3.78 15.89 0.24
C ASP A 141 -3.24 15.44 -1.13
N LYS A 142 -4.13 15.19 -2.11
CA LYS A 142 -3.79 14.72 -3.45
C LYS A 142 -3.03 13.40 -3.45
N TRP A 143 -3.34 12.53 -2.48
CA TRP A 143 -2.79 11.18 -2.47
C TRP A 143 -3.39 10.36 -3.62
N GLU A 144 -2.57 9.50 -4.21
CA GLU A 144 -2.96 8.57 -5.26
C GLU A 144 -3.11 7.18 -4.66
N PHE A 145 -4.14 6.43 -5.07
CA PHE A 145 -4.37 5.05 -4.65
C PHE A 145 -4.47 4.18 -5.89
N ILE A 146 -3.65 3.14 -5.94
CA ILE A 146 -3.59 2.16 -7.02
C ILE A 146 -3.95 0.82 -6.40
N PHE A 147 -4.96 0.17 -6.98
CA PHE A 147 -5.38 -1.17 -6.58
C PHE A 147 -4.96 -2.17 -7.66
N LEU A 148 -4.15 -3.17 -7.28
CA LEU A 148 -3.69 -4.22 -8.16
C LEU A 148 -4.24 -5.55 -7.66
N GLY A 149 -5.20 -6.11 -8.39
CA GLY A 149 -5.68 -7.47 -8.15
C GLY A 149 -5.99 -8.16 -9.46
N ALA A 150 -5.90 -9.49 -9.46
CA ALA A 150 -5.99 -10.31 -10.67
C ALA A 150 -7.40 -10.88 -10.93
N ASN A 151 -8.34 -10.71 -10.00
CA ASN A 151 -9.66 -11.33 -10.05
C ASN A 151 -10.80 -10.29 -10.02
N MET A 152 -12.02 -10.75 -10.30
CA MET A 152 -13.21 -9.90 -10.35
C MET A 152 -13.59 -9.32 -8.97
N ASP A 153 -13.22 -10.03 -7.90
CA ASP A 153 -13.43 -9.57 -6.51
C ASP A 153 -12.56 -8.34 -6.20
N ALA A 154 -11.30 -8.31 -6.63
CA ALA A 154 -10.45 -7.13 -6.53
C ALA A 154 -11.06 -5.87 -7.18
N ILE A 155 -11.71 -6.02 -8.34
CA ILE A 155 -12.36 -4.89 -9.04
C ILE A 155 -13.53 -4.35 -8.23
N LYS A 156 -14.38 -5.24 -7.71
CA LYS A 156 -15.51 -4.85 -6.86
C LYS A 156 -15.00 -4.16 -5.59
N GLN A 157 -13.95 -4.70 -4.97
CA GLN A 157 -13.42 -4.16 -3.73
C GLN A 157 -12.79 -2.78 -3.96
N ALA A 158 -12.06 -2.58 -5.07
CA ALA A 158 -11.57 -1.25 -5.45
C ALA A 158 -12.72 -0.23 -5.58
N SER A 159 -13.83 -0.64 -6.22
CA SER A 159 -15.03 0.19 -6.36
C SER A 159 -15.67 0.55 -5.01
N ASP A 160 -15.83 -0.44 -4.13
CA ASP A 160 -16.36 -0.26 -2.76
C ASP A 160 -15.46 0.69 -1.93
N LEU A 161 -14.15 0.67 -2.18
CA LEU A 161 -13.16 1.58 -1.57
C LEU A 161 -13.11 2.97 -2.22
N GLY A 162 -13.77 3.18 -3.36
CA GLY A 162 -13.78 4.45 -4.09
C GLY A 162 -12.53 4.70 -4.95
N ILE A 163 -11.78 3.63 -5.27
CA ILE A 163 -10.62 3.68 -6.16
C ILE A 163 -11.11 3.35 -7.58
N ALA A 164 -10.81 4.22 -8.54
CA ALA A 164 -11.25 4.11 -9.94
C ALA A 164 -10.06 3.89 -10.89
#